data_AF-A0A935ZP34-F1
#
_entry.id   AF-A0A935ZP34-F1
#
_cell.length_a   1.000
_cell.length_b   1.000
_cell.length_c   1.000
_cell.angle_alpha   90.00
_cell.angle_beta   90.00
_cell.angle_gamma   90.00
#
_symmetry.space_group_name_H-M   'P 1'
#
loop_
_entity.id
_entity.type
_entity.pdbx_description
1 polymer ?
#
loop_
_entity_poly.entity_id
_entity_poly.type
_entity_poly.pdbx_seq_one_letter_code
_entity_poly.pdbx_strand_id
1 'polypeptide(L)'
;MKINIKTLALLALITVPLACTDDGDQRGDDTTGADSTGDATTASTTASTTASTTASTTASTTASTTSTTTDTDPTTDTTATGDSTGGSEYAFDDADPTDFTQVDRMGMPAVATAVITDKDLYNQSTPDDDVAGDFVPQIVENLTGLHAALDDDLMLAGLTPCDIDTCVAQGAPLVIPDVLHIDLTADAGFPNGRTPTDQVIDITLAVVLLDLGVHSPGVLAGLPLNPAEGDLDLPADFPYFADPH
;
A
#
# COMPACT_ATOMS: atom_id res chain seq x y z
N MET A 1 -47.00 -31.67 25.39
CA MET A 1 -47.94 -30.54 25.38
C MET A 1 -48.03 -30.05 23.94
N LYS A 2 -49.17 -30.30 23.27
CA LYS A 2 -49.42 -29.99 21.85
C LYS A 2 -50.13 -28.65 21.76
N ILE A 3 -49.58 -27.68 21.04
CA ILE A 3 -50.35 -26.65 20.34
C ILE A 3 -49.71 -26.46 18.96
N ASN A 4 -50.54 -26.54 17.93
CA ASN A 4 -50.21 -26.47 16.52
C ASN A 4 -51.24 -25.50 15.92
N ILE A 5 -50.83 -24.35 15.38
CA ILE A 5 -51.69 -23.48 14.55
C ILE A 5 -50.86 -23.02 13.35
N LYS A 6 -51.27 -23.53 12.20
CA LYS A 6 -50.91 -23.08 10.86
C LYS A 6 -51.58 -21.73 10.57
N THR A 7 -50.98 -20.99 9.63
CA THR A 7 -51.58 -20.04 8.67
C THR A 7 -51.66 -18.57 9.12
N LEU A 8 -50.79 -17.73 8.55
CA LEU A 8 -51.24 -16.51 7.88
C LEU A 8 -50.22 -16.10 6.80
N ALA A 9 -50.70 -16.07 5.56
CA ALA A 9 -50.00 -15.53 4.39
C ALA A 9 -50.20 -14.01 4.34
N LEU A 10 -49.22 -13.24 3.84
CA LEU A 10 -49.48 -12.23 2.81
C LEU A 10 -48.20 -11.76 2.10
N LEU A 11 -48.34 -11.68 0.78
CA LEU A 11 -47.42 -11.26 -0.25
C LEU A 11 -47.39 -9.72 -0.37
N ALA A 12 -46.23 -9.11 -0.60
CA ALA A 12 -46.12 -7.84 -1.31
C ALA A 12 -44.73 -7.67 -1.95
N LEU A 13 -44.66 -7.93 -3.26
CA LEU A 13 -43.67 -7.37 -4.17
C LEU A 13 -43.87 -5.85 -4.23
N ILE A 14 -42.81 -5.06 -4.13
CA ILE A 14 -42.79 -3.68 -4.62
C ILE A 14 -41.58 -3.52 -5.53
N THR A 15 -41.86 -3.46 -6.83
CA THR A 15 -40.98 -2.99 -7.89
C THR A 15 -40.90 -1.46 -7.84
N VAL A 16 -39.69 -0.88 -7.87
CA VAL A 16 -39.49 0.56 -8.10
C VAL A 16 -38.85 0.73 -9.48
N PRO A 17 -39.42 1.55 -10.38
CA PRO A 17 -38.90 1.74 -11.72
C PRO A 17 -37.74 2.73 -11.75
N LEU A 18 -36.80 2.40 -12.64
CA LEU A 18 -35.75 3.24 -13.19
C LEU A 18 -36.38 4.46 -13.90
N ALA A 19 -35.98 5.67 -13.50
CA ALA A 19 -36.26 6.89 -14.25
C ALA A 19 -34.95 7.65 -14.47
N CYS A 20 -34.54 7.69 -15.73
CA CYS A 20 -33.55 8.62 -16.26
C CYS A 20 -34.16 10.02 -16.26
N THR A 21 -33.45 11.01 -15.70
CA THR A 21 -33.69 12.42 -16.05
C THR A 21 -32.43 12.94 -16.73
N ASP A 22 -32.60 13.18 -18.01
CA ASP A 22 -31.72 13.93 -18.89
C ASP A 22 -32.31 15.35 -18.93
N ASP A 23 -31.53 16.37 -18.61
CA ASP A 23 -31.77 17.81 -18.82
C ASP A 23 -30.50 18.50 -18.30
N GLY A 24 -29.65 19.17 -19.06
CA GLY A 24 -29.93 20.04 -20.19
C GLY A 24 -29.01 21.25 -20.00
N ASP A 25 -28.08 21.40 -20.93
CA ASP A 25 -27.17 22.54 -21.17
C ASP A 25 -27.72 23.91 -20.74
N GLN A 26 -26.95 24.66 -19.94
CA GLN A 26 -26.95 26.13 -19.96
C GLN A 26 -25.54 26.67 -19.75
N ARG A 27 -24.87 26.94 -20.87
CA ARG A 27 -23.86 28.00 -21.03
C ARG A 27 -24.39 29.34 -20.51
N GLY A 28 -23.65 29.97 -19.59
CA GLY A 28 -23.84 31.35 -19.16
C GLY A 28 -22.50 32.00 -18.83
N ASP A 29 -21.98 32.72 -19.81
CA ASP A 29 -20.92 33.74 -19.72
C ASP A 29 -21.50 34.98 -19.02
N ASP A 30 -20.89 35.46 -17.93
CA ASP A 30 -20.39 36.84 -17.88
C ASP A 30 -19.58 37.15 -16.60
N THR A 31 -18.60 38.01 -16.82
CA THR A 31 -17.61 38.53 -15.87
C THR A 31 -18.18 39.53 -14.86
N THR A 32 -17.65 39.56 -13.63
CA THR A 32 -17.34 40.80 -12.87
C THR A 32 -16.49 40.48 -11.64
N GLY A 33 -15.35 41.17 -11.51
CA GLY A 33 -14.57 41.19 -10.27
C GLY A 33 -15.18 42.13 -9.22
N ALA A 34 -14.88 41.87 -7.94
CA ALA A 34 -14.80 42.87 -6.89
C ALA A 34 -13.99 42.32 -5.72
N ASP A 35 -12.88 43.02 -5.47
CA ASP A 35 -12.13 43.07 -4.22
C ASP A 35 -13.02 43.54 -3.07
N SER A 36 -12.92 42.91 -1.90
CA SER A 36 -13.23 43.54 -0.62
C SER A 36 -12.57 42.79 0.53
N THR A 37 -11.47 43.36 1.01
CA THR A 37 -10.99 43.28 2.39
C THR A 37 -12.12 43.46 3.42
N GLY A 38 -12.10 42.68 4.50
CA GLY A 38 -13.04 42.77 5.62
C GLY A 38 -12.56 42.02 6.84
N ASP A 39 -11.66 42.66 7.58
CA ASP A 39 -11.18 42.33 8.93
C ASP A 39 -12.33 42.26 9.95
N ALA A 40 -12.31 41.23 10.80
CA ALA A 40 -13.00 41.19 12.09
C ALA A 40 -12.09 40.52 13.13
N THR A 41 -11.32 41.37 13.82
CA THR A 41 -10.48 41.04 14.99
C THR A 41 -11.31 41.08 16.30
N THR A 42 -10.87 40.31 17.31
CA THR A 42 -11.02 40.47 18.79
C THR A 42 -11.98 39.45 19.46
N ALA A 43 -11.65 38.63 20.48
CA ALA A 43 -10.48 38.51 21.37
C ALA A 43 -10.40 37.13 22.07
N SER A 44 -9.16 36.63 22.19
CA SER A 44 -8.46 36.09 23.38
C SER A 44 -9.26 35.43 24.52
N THR A 45 -8.87 34.20 24.88
CA THR A 45 -8.35 33.92 26.23
C THR A 45 -7.33 32.77 26.19
N THR A 46 -6.12 33.10 26.62
CA THR A 46 -4.97 32.23 26.89
C THR A 46 -5.22 31.28 28.06
N ALA A 47 -4.92 29.99 27.88
CA ALA A 47 -4.48 29.12 28.98
C ALA A 47 -3.36 28.20 28.47
N SER A 48 -2.18 28.42 29.04
CA SER A 48 -0.94 27.67 28.83
C SER A 48 -1.05 26.26 29.40
N THR A 49 -0.61 25.26 28.63
CA THR A 49 -0.04 24.04 29.22
C THR A 49 1.17 23.65 28.37
N THR A 50 2.34 23.96 28.92
CA THR A 50 3.65 23.57 28.43
C THR A 50 3.78 22.04 28.43
N ALA A 51 3.83 21.44 27.24
CA ALA A 51 4.42 20.12 27.03
C ALA A 51 5.43 20.24 25.88
N SER A 52 6.64 19.78 26.18
CA SER A 52 7.87 19.97 25.42
C SER A 52 7.91 19.08 24.18
N THR A 53 7.93 19.68 22.99
CA THR A 53 8.39 19.03 21.75
C THR A 53 9.52 19.85 21.17
N THR A 54 10.74 19.46 21.53
CA THR A 54 11.94 19.88 20.80
C THR A 54 11.91 19.18 19.45
N ALA A 55 11.46 19.90 18.42
CA ALA A 55 11.77 19.56 17.04
C ALA A 55 13.29 19.64 16.88
N SER A 56 13.95 18.49 16.76
CA SER A 56 15.33 18.43 16.30
C SER A 56 15.31 18.40 14.78
N THR A 57 15.38 19.58 14.18
CA THR A 57 15.87 19.75 12.82
C THR A 57 17.35 19.38 12.83
N THR A 58 17.69 18.15 12.44
CA THR A 58 19.06 17.78 12.08
C THR A 58 19.02 17.25 10.66
N ALA A 59 19.40 18.11 9.72
CA ALA A 59 19.85 17.68 8.41
C ALA A 59 20.98 16.66 8.62
N SER A 60 20.77 15.43 8.16
CA SER A 60 21.84 14.44 8.09
C SER A 60 22.71 14.74 6.87
N THR A 61 23.56 15.76 6.99
CA THR A 61 24.84 15.77 6.28
C THR A 61 25.75 14.78 7.00
N THR A 62 25.59 13.49 6.73
CA THR A 62 26.65 12.53 7.03
C THR A 62 27.63 12.57 5.87
N ALA A 63 28.71 13.29 6.10
CA ALA A 63 29.94 13.14 5.34
C ALA A 63 30.27 11.65 5.21
N SER A 64 30.52 11.23 3.97
CA SER A 64 31.19 9.97 3.66
C SER A 64 32.42 9.86 4.55
N THR A 65 32.28 9.09 5.62
CA THR A 65 33.41 8.68 6.43
C THR A 65 33.92 7.46 5.68
N THR A 66 35.00 7.66 4.93
CA THR A 66 35.82 6.59 4.36
C THR A 66 36.18 5.64 5.49
N SER A 67 35.33 4.64 5.71
CA SER A 67 35.67 3.46 6.47
C SER A 67 36.49 2.61 5.52
N THR A 68 37.80 2.73 5.64
CA THR A 68 38.73 1.72 5.13
C THR A 68 38.53 0.46 5.97
N THR A 69 37.42 -0.23 5.80
CA THR A 69 37.44 -1.69 5.95
C THR A 69 38.24 -2.17 4.75
N THR A 70 39.43 -2.69 5.04
CA THR A 70 40.23 -3.41 4.07
C THR A 70 39.50 -4.72 3.80
N ASP A 71 38.41 -4.64 3.01
CA ASP A 71 38.00 -5.77 2.21
C ASP A 71 39.10 -5.97 1.20
N THR A 72 40.00 -6.87 1.54
CA THR A 72 40.98 -7.37 0.59
C THR A 72 40.21 -8.39 -0.25
N ASP A 73 39.42 -7.90 -1.19
CA ASP A 73 39.10 -8.69 -2.38
C ASP A 73 40.30 -8.58 -3.32
N PRO A 74 41.11 -9.64 -3.48
CA PRO A 74 42.24 -9.60 -4.37
C PRO A 74 41.73 -9.87 -5.78
N THR A 75 41.07 -8.91 -6.41
CA THR A 75 40.95 -8.90 -7.88
C THR A 75 42.30 -8.46 -8.46
N THR A 76 43.26 -9.40 -8.42
CA THR A 76 44.45 -9.30 -9.25
C THR A 76 44.03 -9.64 -10.67
N ASP A 77 44.00 -8.60 -11.49
CA ASP A 77 44.22 -8.61 -12.93
C ASP A 77 44.99 -9.87 -13.40
N THR A 78 44.36 -10.61 -14.32
CA THR A 78 44.95 -11.58 -15.24
C THR A 78 45.81 -12.69 -14.62
N THR A 79 45.20 -13.87 -14.44
CA THR A 79 45.71 -15.10 -15.09
C THR A 79 44.65 -16.18 -15.09
N ALA A 80 44.31 -16.64 -16.29
CA ALA A 80 43.52 -17.84 -16.51
C ALA A 80 44.12 -19.03 -15.76
N THR A 81 43.34 -19.69 -14.91
CA THR A 81 43.43 -21.13 -14.65
C THR A 81 42.03 -21.61 -14.32
N GLY A 82 41.47 -22.43 -15.22
CA GLY A 82 40.06 -22.72 -15.28
C GLY A 82 39.50 -23.53 -14.11
N ASP A 83 38.30 -23.15 -13.70
CA ASP A 83 37.24 -24.09 -13.41
C ASP A 83 36.12 -23.84 -14.42
N SER A 84 36.05 -24.71 -15.43
CA SER A 84 34.99 -24.69 -16.43
C SER A 84 33.76 -25.40 -15.87
N THR A 85 32.97 -24.69 -15.08
CA THR A 85 31.57 -25.07 -14.81
C THR A 85 30.63 -24.07 -15.48
N GLY A 86 30.68 -24.02 -16.81
CA GLY A 86 29.53 -23.85 -17.71
C GLY A 86 28.57 -22.66 -17.61
N GLY A 87 28.76 -21.69 -16.72
CA GLY A 87 27.98 -20.44 -16.68
C GLY A 87 28.88 -19.26 -16.96
N SER A 88 28.51 -18.38 -17.90
CA SER A 88 29.10 -17.04 -17.94
C SER A 88 28.79 -16.38 -16.61
N GLU A 89 29.82 -15.98 -15.86
CA GLU A 89 29.65 -15.11 -14.70
C GLU A 89 28.79 -13.91 -15.11
N TYR A 90 27.71 -13.65 -14.36
CA TYR A 90 26.85 -12.53 -14.65
C TYR A 90 27.63 -11.24 -14.38
N ALA A 91 27.97 -10.50 -15.43
CA ALA A 91 28.59 -9.20 -15.31
C ALA A 91 27.50 -8.18 -14.95
N PHE A 92 27.55 -7.65 -13.73
CA PHE A 92 26.71 -6.52 -13.33
C PHE A 92 27.16 -5.26 -14.09
N ASP A 93 26.20 -4.38 -14.41
CA ASP A 93 26.49 -3.09 -15.03
C ASP A 93 26.93 -2.10 -13.95
N ASP A 94 28.15 -1.56 -14.08
CA ASP A 94 28.74 -0.61 -13.14
C ASP A 94 28.53 0.87 -13.58
N ALA A 95 27.65 1.12 -14.56
CA ALA A 95 27.26 2.48 -14.95
C ALA A 95 26.68 3.27 -13.77
N ASP A 96 26.75 4.61 -13.86
CA ASP A 96 26.21 5.45 -12.79
C ASP A 96 24.69 5.26 -12.70
N PRO A 97 24.08 5.21 -11.49
CA PRO A 97 22.62 5.08 -11.36
C PRO A 97 21.81 6.11 -12.19
N THR A 98 22.39 7.28 -12.45
CA THR A 98 21.79 8.33 -13.29
C THR A 98 21.78 8.02 -14.79
N ASP A 99 22.55 7.02 -15.24
CA ASP A 99 22.52 6.50 -16.61
C ASP A 99 21.31 5.58 -16.84
N PHE A 100 20.63 5.15 -15.77
CA PHE A 100 19.42 4.34 -15.85
C PHE A 100 18.16 5.21 -15.76
N THR A 101 17.09 4.70 -16.38
CA THR A 101 15.76 5.31 -16.28
C THR A 101 14.87 4.43 -15.41
N GLN A 102 14.08 5.06 -14.56
CA GLN A 102 13.07 4.38 -13.77
C GLN A 102 11.93 3.94 -14.68
N VAL A 103 11.65 2.63 -14.69
CA VAL A 103 10.59 2.02 -15.51
C VAL A 103 9.38 1.67 -14.66
N ASP A 104 9.60 1.36 -13.37
CA ASP A 104 8.56 0.86 -12.50
C ASP A 104 8.83 1.16 -11.02
N ARG A 105 7.74 1.19 -10.25
CA ARG A 105 7.73 1.38 -8.79
C ARG A 105 6.83 0.35 -8.13
N MET A 106 7.46 -0.58 -7.42
CA MET A 106 6.78 -1.73 -6.81
C MET A 106 7.32 -1.98 -5.40
N GLY A 107 7.47 -0.92 -4.59
CA GLY A 107 7.92 -1.04 -3.20
C GLY A 107 6.94 -1.87 -2.37
N MET A 108 5.65 -1.61 -2.54
CA MET A 108 4.55 -2.27 -1.89
C MET A 108 3.69 -3.03 -2.90
N PRO A 109 3.43 -4.32 -2.65
CA PRO A 109 2.53 -5.09 -3.48
C PRO A 109 1.13 -4.47 -3.55
N ALA A 110 0.50 -4.63 -4.71
CA ALA A 110 -0.85 -4.17 -5.03
C ALA A 110 -1.05 -2.66 -5.21
N VAL A 111 -0.17 -1.77 -4.71
CA VAL A 111 -0.33 -0.30 -4.84
C VAL A 111 -0.31 0.11 -6.32
N ALA A 112 0.85 -0.14 -6.93
CA ALA A 112 1.11 -0.24 -8.36
C ALA A 112 -0.11 -0.62 -9.19
N THR A 113 -0.69 -1.77 -8.87
CA THR A 113 -1.64 -2.46 -9.73
C THR A 113 -3.09 -2.04 -9.51
N ALA A 114 -3.51 -1.81 -8.27
CA ALA A 114 -4.92 -1.76 -7.89
C ALA A 114 -5.46 -0.34 -7.61
N VAL A 115 -4.62 0.57 -7.09
CA VAL A 115 -5.09 1.87 -6.59
C VAL A 115 -4.44 3.09 -7.26
N ILE A 116 -3.53 2.85 -8.19
CA ILE A 116 -2.93 3.87 -9.05
C ILE A 116 -3.66 3.84 -10.40
N THR A 117 -4.08 4.99 -10.92
CA THR A 117 -4.70 5.09 -12.25
C THR A 117 -3.66 5.54 -13.27
N ASP A 118 -2.92 6.61 -12.94
CA ASP A 118 -1.89 7.19 -13.81
C ASP A 118 -0.55 6.45 -13.69
N LYS A 119 -0.49 5.24 -14.25
CA LYS A 119 0.68 4.33 -14.13
C LYS A 119 1.97 4.93 -14.65
N ASP A 120 1.96 5.56 -15.81
CA ASP A 120 3.17 6.11 -16.40
C ASP A 120 3.75 7.24 -15.54
N LEU A 121 2.90 8.08 -14.97
CA LEU A 121 3.32 9.17 -14.08
C LEU A 121 3.84 8.63 -12.75
N TYR A 122 3.13 7.66 -12.17
CA TYR A 122 3.56 6.98 -10.94
C TYR A 122 4.92 6.29 -11.12
N ASN A 123 5.12 5.58 -12.23
CA ASN A 123 6.35 4.86 -12.48
C ASN A 123 7.58 5.77 -12.73
N GLN A 124 7.36 7.03 -13.10
CA GLN A 124 8.40 8.04 -13.31
C GLN A 124 8.60 8.96 -12.10
N SER A 125 7.83 8.78 -11.02
CA SER A 125 7.91 9.62 -9.83
C SER A 125 8.91 9.07 -8.80
N THR A 126 9.17 9.86 -7.77
CA THR A 126 10.11 9.54 -6.71
C THR A 126 9.39 9.29 -5.37
N PRO A 127 10.04 8.62 -4.41
CA PRO A 127 9.53 8.52 -3.04
C PRO A 127 9.18 9.88 -2.39
N ASP A 128 9.89 10.96 -2.75
CA ASP A 128 9.59 12.30 -2.23
C ASP A 128 8.22 12.81 -2.72
N ASP A 129 7.81 12.44 -3.94
CA ASP A 129 6.51 12.81 -4.51
C ASP A 129 5.35 12.07 -3.81
N ASP A 130 5.59 10.83 -3.36
CA ASP A 130 4.60 10.11 -2.53
C ASP A 130 4.41 10.80 -1.18
N VAL A 131 5.51 11.20 -0.55
CA VAL A 131 5.50 11.92 0.74
C VAL A 131 4.84 13.29 0.59
N ALA A 132 5.01 13.94 -0.56
CA ALA A 132 4.30 15.16 -0.92
C ALA A 132 2.80 14.94 -1.13
N GLY A 133 2.37 13.69 -1.33
CA GLY A 133 0.98 13.29 -1.44
C GLY A 133 0.43 13.32 -2.86
N ASP A 134 1.28 13.37 -3.89
CA ASP A 134 0.86 13.56 -5.29
C ASP A 134 -0.12 12.49 -5.78
N PHE A 135 0.01 11.26 -5.26
CA PHE A 135 -0.84 10.13 -5.62
C PHE A 135 -1.89 9.77 -4.57
N VAL A 136 -1.89 10.43 -3.41
CA VAL A 136 -2.87 10.17 -2.33
C VAL A 136 -4.32 10.35 -2.81
N PRO A 137 -4.67 11.40 -3.58
CA PRO A 137 -6.04 11.57 -4.07
C PRO A 137 -6.57 10.37 -4.87
N GLN A 138 -5.79 9.87 -5.84
CA GLN A 138 -6.23 8.70 -6.64
C GLN A 138 -6.25 7.41 -5.82
N ILE A 139 -5.34 7.24 -4.85
CA ILE A 139 -5.35 6.09 -3.96
C ILE A 139 -6.64 6.07 -3.13
N VAL A 140 -7.01 7.21 -2.54
CA VAL A 140 -8.23 7.34 -1.73
C VAL A 140 -9.48 7.19 -2.60
N GLU A 141 -9.50 7.74 -3.81
CA GLU A 141 -10.61 7.58 -4.75
C GLU A 141 -10.83 6.10 -5.11
N ASN A 142 -9.77 5.41 -5.52
CA ASN A 142 -9.84 3.99 -5.89
C ASN A 142 -10.19 3.11 -4.69
N LEU A 143 -9.65 3.41 -3.50
CA LEU A 143 -9.99 2.68 -2.27
C LEU A 143 -11.45 2.91 -1.87
N THR A 144 -11.98 4.11 -2.04
CA THR A 144 -13.41 4.41 -1.84
C THR A 144 -14.26 3.56 -2.79
N GLY A 145 -13.82 3.40 -4.04
CA GLY A 145 -14.46 2.51 -5.00
C GLY A 145 -14.47 1.03 -4.57
N LEU A 146 -13.36 0.54 -3.99
CA LEU A 146 -13.28 -0.83 -3.47
C LEU A 146 -14.24 -1.06 -2.30
N HIS A 147 -14.29 -0.13 -1.34
CA HIS A 147 -15.24 -0.20 -0.23
C HIS A 147 -16.69 -0.18 -0.70
N ALA A 148 -17.03 0.73 -1.62
CA ALA A 148 -18.36 0.79 -2.19
C ALA A 148 -18.77 -0.53 -2.90
N ALA A 149 -17.80 -1.27 -3.43
CA ALA A 149 -18.03 -2.52 -4.14
C ALA A 149 -18.02 -3.77 -3.24
N LEU A 150 -17.33 -3.73 -2.09
CA LEU A 150 -17.02 -4.93 -1.29
C LEU A 150 -17.54 -4.89 0.14
N ASP A 151 -17.89 -3.73 0.71
CA ASP A 151 -18.25 -3.64 2.12
C ASP A 151 -19.50 -4.46 2.48
N ASP A 152 -20.50 -4.48 1.60
CA ASP A 152 -21.71 -5.27 1.80
C ASP A 152 -21.44 -6.77 1.76
N ASP A 153 -20.60 -7.22 0.83
CA ASP A 153 -20.13 -8.60 0.73
C ASP A 153 -19.29 -9.01 1.95
N LEU A 154 -18.40 -8.14 2.43
CA LEU A 154 -17.59 -8.39 3.62
C LEU A 154 -18.45 -8.47 4.87
N MET A 155 -19.44 -7.58 5.03
CA MET A 155 -20.41 -7.66 6.11
C MET A 155 -21.26 -8.93 6.03
N LEU A 156 -21.67 -9.36 4.83
CA LEU A 156 -22.38 -10.61 4.62
C LEU A 156 -21.53 -11.83 5.01
N ALA A 157 -20.21 -11.75 4.82
CA ALA A 157 -19.25 -12.75 5.27
C ALA A 157 -18.95 -12.68 6.79
N GLY A 158 -19.53 -11.73 7.53
CA GLY A 158 -19.33 -11.57 8.97
C GLY A 158 -18.04 -10.84 9.35
N LEU A 159 -17.40 -10.18 8.38
CA LEU A 159 -16.26 -9.30 8.60
C LEU A 159 -16.76 -7.87 8.88
N THR A 160 -15.87 -7.03 9.42
CA THR A 160 -16.19 -5.66 9.81
C THR A 160 -15.30 -4.72 9.02
N PRO A 161 -15.82 -4.09 7.96
CA PRO A 161 -15.09 -3.06 7.25
C PRO A 161 -14.78 -1.85 8.15
N CYS A 162 -13.65 -1.18 7.90
CA CYS A 162 -13.38 0.13 8.49
C CYS A 162 -14.00 1.24 7.63
N ASP A 163 -14.26 2.40 8.24
CA ASP A 163 -14.53 3.62 7.46
C ASP A 163 -13.27 4.03 6.68
N ILE A 164 -13.43 4.61 5.48
CA ILE A 164 -12.34 4.98 4.56
C ILE A 164 -11.19 5.70 5.27
N ASP A 165 -11.48 6.73 6.05
CA ASP A 165 -10.44 7.53 6.72
C ASP A 165 -9.58 6.69 7.68
N THR A 166 -10.19 5.69 8.32
CA THR A 166 -9.50 4.77 9.23
C THR A 166 -8.64 3.81 8.42
N CYS A 167 -9.16 3.23 7.34
CA CYS A 167 -8.40 2.31 6.48
C CYS A 167 -7.22 3.01 5.79
N VAL A 168 -7.41 4.25 5.34
CA VAL A 168 -6.35 5.09 4.76
C VAL A 168 -5.28 5.38 5.81
N ALA A 169 -5.65 5.83 7.00
CA ALA A 169 -4.69 6.12 8.07
C ALA A 169 -3.90 4.87 8.50
N GLN A 170 -4.54 3.71 8.47
CA GLN A 170 -3.97 2.41 8.79
C GLN A 170 -3.00 1.90 7.72
N GLY A 171 -3.34 2.04 6.44
CA GLY A 171 -2.51 1.59 5.32
C GLY A 171 -1.40 2.56 4.92
N ALA A 172 -1.56 3.86 5.17
CA ALA A 172 -0.62 4.89 4.73
C ALA A 172 0.84 4.64 5.16
N PRO A 173 1.17 4.20 6.39
CA PRO A 173 2.55 3.93 6.79
C PRO A 173 3.20 2.77 6.05
N LEU A 174 2.41 1.88 5.43
CA LEU A 174 2.93 0.81 4.58
C LEU A 174 3.17 1.31 3.16
N VAL A 175 2.28 2.16 2.63
CA VAL A 175 2.23 2.54 1.21
C VAL A 175 3.01 3.81 0.88
N ILE A 176 3.26 4.68 1.86
CA ILE A 176 3.83 6.02 1.65
C ILE A 176 5.09 6.22 2.49
N PRO A 177 6.27 6.44 1.86
CA PRO A 177 6.52 6.30 0.42
C PRO A 177 6.48 4.84 -0.04
N ASP A 178 6.28 4.61 -1.34
CA ASP A 178 6.31 3.27 -1.93
C ASP A 178 7.77 2.78 -2.04
N VAL A 179 8.30 2.31 -0.91
CA VAL A 179 9.65 1.76 -0.73
C VAL A 179 9.60 0.54 0.19
N LEU A 180 10.56 -0.37 0.00
CA LEU A 180 10.72 -1.51 0.90
C LEU A 180 11.36 -1.06 2.22
N HIS A 181 10.69 -1.33 3.34
CA HIS A 181 11.22 -1.13 4.68
C HIS A 181 11.75 -2.45 5.25
N ILE A 182 13.05 -2.53 5.52
CA ILE A 182 13.70 -3.71 6.10
C ILE A 182 14.30 -3.36 7.47
N ASP A 183 13.83 -4.05 8.50
CA ASP A 183 14.42 -4.10 9.84
C ASP A 183 15.24 -5.39 9.98
N LEU A 184 16.56 -5.24 9.98
CA LEU A 184 17.52 -6.34 10.12
C LEU A 184 17.58 -6.93 11.54
N THR A 185 16.84 -6.37 12.50
CA THR A 185 16.75 -6.86 13.87
C THR A 185 15.48 -7.66 14.15
N ALA A 186 14.54 -7.69 13.22
CA ALA A 186 13.30 -8.44 13.28
C ALA A 186 13.36 -9.69 12.39
N ASP A 187 12.50 -10.66 12.68
CA ASP A 187 12.32 -11.83 11.82
C ASP A 187 11.79 -11.38 10.43
N ALA A 188 12.14 -12.16 9.40
CA ALA A 188 11.65 -11.92 8.05
C ALA A 188 10.17 -12.26 7.92
N GLY A 189 9.45 -11.49 7.10
CA GLY A 189 8.04 -11.70 6.80
C GLY A 189 7.32 -10.38 6.59
N PHE A 190 6.25 -10.38 5.81
CA PHE A 190 5.54 -9.16 5.43
C PHE A 190 5.03 -8.40 6.67
N PRO A 191 5.33 -7.09 6.81
CA PRO A 191 5.92 -6.17 5.81
C PRO A 191 7.45 -6.04 5.83
N ASN A 192 8.16 -6.70 6.76
CA ASN A 192 9.63 -6.77 6.82
C ASN A 192 10.18 -7.75 5.76
N GLY A 193 9.98 -7.41 4.49
CA GLY A 193 10.21 -8.32 3.36
C GLY A 193 9.02 -9.26 3.15
N ARG A 194 9.27 -10.51 2.76
CA ARG A 194 8.25 -11.57 2.70
C ARG A 194 8.89 -12.95 2.78
N THR A 195 8.19 -13.88 3.42
CA THR A 195 8.44 -15.32 3.25
C THR A 195 7.68 -15.83 2.02
N PRO A 196 8.05 -17.00 1.47
CA PRO A 196 7.29 -17.58 0.36
C PRO A 196 5.82 -17.88 0.69
N THR A 197 5.50 -18.13 1.96
CA THR A 197 4.15 -18.45 2.46
C THR A 197 3.32 -17.23 2.84
N ASP A 198 3.90 -16.03 2.83
CA ASP A 198 3.15 -14.82 3.17
C ASP A 198 2.11 -14.54 2.08
N GLN A 199 0.83 -14.58 2.48
CA GLN A 199 -0.29 -14.19 1.63
C GLN A 199 -0.44 -12.67 1.61
N VAL A 200 0.53 -12.00 0.99
CA VAL A 200 0.67 -10.54 1.04
C VAL A 200 -0.59 -9.81 0.57
N ILE A 201 -1.24 -10.30 -0.48
CA ILE A 201 -2.47 -9.66 -1.01
C ILE A 201 -3.60 -9.73 0.01
N ASP A 202 -3.78 -10.86 0.68
CA ASP A 202 -4.85 -11.03 1.66
C ASP A 202 -4.58 -10.19 2.91
N ILE A 203 -3.32 -10.10 3.34
CA ILE A 203 -2.90 -9.26 4.46
C ILE A 203 -3.13 -7.78 4.12
N THR A 204 -2.66 -7.32 2.95
CA THR A 204 -2.86 -5.94 2.51
C THR A 204 -4.34 -5.61 2.37
N LEU A 205 -5.15 -6.51 1.79
CA LEU A 205 -6.59 -6.30 1.64
C LEU A 205 -7.29 -6.18 3.00
N ALA A 206 -6.89 -6.97 3.99
CA ALA A 206 -7.41 -6.83 5.34
C ALA A 206 -7.03 -5.46 5.95
N VAL A 207 -5.79 -5.00 5.73
CA VAL A 207 -5.31 -3.69 6.19
C VAL A 207 -6.02 -2.52 5.48
N VAL A 208 -6.46 -2.67 4.23
CA VAL A 208 -7.12 -1.55 3.53
C VAL A 208 -8.65 -1.62 3.54
N LEU A 209 -9.26 -2.74 3.94
CA LEU A 209 -10.73 -2.87 3.98
C LEU A 209 -11.30 -3.13 5.37
N LEU A 210 -10.55 -3.72 6.31
CA LEU A 210 -11.11 -4.19 7.59
C LEU A 210 -10.66 -3.34 8.78
N ASP A 211 -11.56 -3.23 9.77
CA ASP A 211 -11.26 -2.64 11.07
C ASP A 211 -10.29 -3.55 11.86
N LEU A 212 -9.03 -3.14 11.99
CA LEU A 212 -8.03 -3.89 12.74
C LEU A 212 -8.19 -3.81 14.26
N GLY A 213 -9.09 -2.97 14.77
CA GLY A 213 -9.57 -3.03 16.14
C GLY A 213 -10.46 -4.25 16.40
N VAL A 214 -11.02 -4.85 15.35
CA VAL A 214 -11.90 -6.03 15.41
C VAL A 214 -11.21 -7.27 14.84
N HIS A 215 -10.50 -7.14 13.72
CA HIS A 215 -9.90 -8.25 12.98
C HIS A 215 -8.37 -8.18 12.97
N SER A 216 -7.69 -9.33 12.91
CA SER A 216 -6.24 -9.34 12.69
C SER A 216 -5.91 -9.07 11.22
N PRO A 217 -4.75 -8.49 10.87
CA PRO A 217 -4.30 -8.35 9.48
C PRO A 217 -4.26 -9.68 8.71
N GLY A 218 -4.04 -10.81 9.40
CA GLY A 218 -4.04 -12.14 8.79
C GLY A 218 -5.42 -12.78 8.60
N VAL A 219 -6.53 -12.09 8.89
CA VAL A 219 -7.86 -12.72 8.91
C VAL A 219 -8.25 -13.29 7.54
N LEU A 220 -7.97 -12.56 6.46
CA LEU A 220 -8.27 -13.00 5.10
C LEU A 220 -7.31 -14.11 4.65
N ALA A 221 -6.03 -14.01 5.02
CA ALA A 221 -5.03 -15.05 4.78
C ALA A 221 -5.38 -16.37 5.51
N GLY A 222 -6.11 -16.30 6.62
CA GLY A 222 -6.61 -17.47 7.33
C GLY A 222 -7.80 -18.16 6.64
N LEU A 223 -8.39 -17.56 5.61
CA LEU A 223 -9.47 -18.17 4.85
C LEU A 223 -8.90 -19.14 3.80
N PRO A 224 -9.60 -20.26 3.51
CA PRO A 224 -9.16 -21.22 2.49
C PRO A 224 -9.48 -20.72 1.07
N LEU A 225 -9.16 -19.45 0.77
CA LEU A 225 -9.36 -18.82 -0.54
C LEU A 225 -8.14 -19.01 -1.44
N ASN A 226 -6.95 -18.99 -0.83
CA ASN A 226 -5.68 -19.24 -1.49
C ASN A 226 -4.98 -20.44 -0.81
N PRO A 227 -4.22 -21.25 -1.57
CA PRO A 227 -3.40 -22.30 -0.97
C PRO A 227 -2.31 -21.68 -0.08
N ALA A 228 -2.12 -22.22 1.12
CA ALA A 228 -1.13 -21.71 2.07
C ALA A 228 0.33 -21.95 1.63
N GLU A 229 0.57 -22.97 0.80
CA GLU A 229 1.88 -23.37 0.32
C GLU A 229 1.80 -24.10 -1.03
N GLY A 230 2.96 -24.36 -1.64
CA GLY A 230 3.08 -25.15 -2.86
C GLY A 230 2.79 -26.64 -2.65
N ASP A 231 2.93 -27.43 -3.71
CA ASP A 231 2.76 -28.88 -3.69
C ASP A 231 3.93 -29.63 -3.02
N LEU A 232 5.09 -28.99 -2.91
CA LEU A 232 6.30 -29.51 -2.28
C LEU A 232 6.67 -28.69 -1.05
N ASP A 233 7.20 -29.39 -0.04
CA ASP A 233 7.73 -28.76 1.16
C ASP A 233 8.83 -27.76 0.81
N LEU A 234 8.73 -26.56 1.39
CA LEU A 234 9.74 -25.51 1.19
C LEU A 234 10.98 -25.78 2.05
N PRO A 235 12.21 -25.72 1.48
CA PRO A 235 13.44 -25.82 2.26
C PRO A 235 13.54 -24.72 3.32
N ALA A 236 14.12 -25.04 4.47
CA ALA A 236 14.37 -24.08 5.54
C ALA A 236 15.58 -23.17 5.27
N ASP A 237 16.38 -23.49 4.25
CA ASP A 237 17.58 -22.76 3.85
C ASP A 237 17.38 -22.16 2.45
N PHE A 238 18.10 -21.06 2.17
CA PHE A 238 18.11 -20.43 0.85
C PHE A 238 18.43 -21.46 -0.26
N PRO A 239 17.67 -21.49 -1.38
CA PRO A 239 16.76 -20.46 -1.88
C PRO A 239 15.30 -20.52 -1.39
N TYR A 240 14.97 -21.39 -0.42
CA TYR A 240 13.62 -21.55 0.13
C TYR A 240 12.55 -22.01 -0.87
N PHE A 241 12.93 -22.47 -2.05
CA PHE A 241 12.05 -23.04 -3.07
C PHE A 241 12.48 -24.47 -3.40
N ALA A 242 11.49 -25.34 -3.60
CA ALA A 242 11.72 -26.70 -4.05
C ALA A 242 12.27 -26.73 -5.49
N ASP A 243 12.96 -27.81 -5.85
CA ASP A 243 13.47 -28.02 -7.20
C ASP A 243 12.31 -28.07 -8.23
N PRO A 244 12.52 -27.55 -9.45
CA PRO A 244 11.53 -27.64 -10.52
C PRO A 244 11.26 -29.09 -10.95
N HIS A 245 10.02 -29.37 -11.36
CA HIS A 245 9.58 -30.67 -11.90
C HIS A 245 10.13 -30.98 -13.29
#